data_AF-A0A2M8CY08-F1
#
_entry.id   AF-A0A2M8CY08-F1
#
_cell.length_a   1.000
_cell.length_b   1.000
_cell.length_c   1.000
_cell.angle_alpha   90.00
_cell.angle_beta   90.00
_cell.angle_gamma   90.00
#
_symmetry.space_group_name_H-M   'P 1'
#
loop_
_entity.id
_entity.type
_entity.pdbx_description
1 polymer ?
#
loop_
_entity_poly.entity_id
_entity_poly.type
_entity_poly.pdbx_seq_one_letter_code
_entity_poly.pdbx_strand_id
1 'polypeptide(L)' 'MKFIFLSGGVISSVGKGVATAAISTLLESRGYKVAPVKADMYLNVDAGTIRPQ' A
#
# COMPACT_ATOMS: atom_id res chain seq x y z
N MET A 1 6.69 18.18 -0.39
CA MET A 1 6.22 16.81 -0.11
C MET A 1 5.10 16.50 -1.09
N LYS A 2 5.11 15.33 -1.74
CA LYS A 2 4.11 14.94 -2.75
C LYS A 2 3.44 13.64 -2.31
N PHE A 3 2.15 13.49 -2.60
CA PHE A 3 1.37 12.30 -2.25
C PHE A 3 0.80 11.68 -3.52
N ILE A 4 0.83 10.34 -3.58
CA ILE A 4 0.25 9.54 -4.65
C ILE A 4 -0.74 8.60 -3.99
N PHE A 5 -2.03 8.73 -4.33
CA PHE A 5 -3.09 7.88 -3.78
C PHE A 5 -3.42 6.77 -4.78
N LEU A 6 -3.39 5.52 -4.31
CA LEU A 6 -3.75 4.33 -5.10
C LEU A 6 -5.07 3.75 -4.55
N SER A 7 -6.18 4.05 -5.23
CA SER A 7 -7.48 3.44 -4.97
C SER A 7 -7.73 2.26 -5.91
N GLY A 8 -8.46 1.23 -5.49
CA GLY A 8 -8.90 0.15 -6.39
C GLY A 8 -10.40 -0.06 -6.29
N GLY A 9 -11.09 -0.01 -7.43
CA GLY A 9 -12.55 0.08 -7.49
C GLY A 9 -13.29 -1.25 -7.53
N VAL A 10 -12.94 -2.16 -8.44
CA VAL A 10 -13.86 -3.26 -8.81
C VAL A 10 -13.70 -4.50 -7.92
N ILE A 11 -12.46 -4.95 -7.68
CA ILE A 11 -12.18 -6.15 -6.86
C ILE A 11 -11.07 -5.81 -5.85
N SER A 12 -11.29 -6.18 -4.60
CA SER A 12 -10.24 -6.24 -3.57
C SER A 12 -9.32 -7.42 -3.89
N SER A 13 -7.99 -7.21 -3.93
CA SER A 13 -6.90 -8.18 -4.22
C SER A 13 -6.27 -8.23 -5.64
N VAL A 14 -6.70 -7.42 -6.62
CA VAL A 14 -6.15 -7.44 -8.00
C VAL A 14 -4.67 -7.02 -8.14
N GLY A 15 -3.98 -6.70 -7.03
CA GLY A 15 -2.56 -6.35 -7.06
C GLY A 15 -2.25 -4.90 -6.72
N LYS A 16 -3.13 -4.21 -5.98
CA LYS A 16 -2.88 -2.87 -5.44
C LYS A 16 -1.52 -2.75 -4.73
N GLY A 17 -1.19 -3.75 -3.90
CA GLY A 17 0.10 -3.79 -3.19
C GLY A 17 1.30 -3.91 -4.15
N VAL A 18 1.22 -4.81 -5.13
CA VAL A 18 2.28 -5.02 -6.12
C VAL A 18 2.48 -3.78 -6.99
N ALA A 19 1.40 -3.15 -7.45
CA ALA A 19 1.46 -1.92 -8.23
C ALA A 19 2.08 -0.76 -7.39
N THR A 20 1.69 -0.65 -6.12
CA THR A 20 2.27 0.36 -5.20
C THR A 20 3.77 0.15 -5.03
N ALA A 21 4.22 -1.10 -4.81
CA ALA A 21 5.62 -1.45 -4.67
C ALA A 21 6.43 -1.19 -5.96
N ALA A 22 5.88 -1.52 -7.12
CA ALA A 22 6.54 -1.25 -8.40
C ALA A 22 6.76 0.26 -8.63
N ILE A 23 5.76 1.08 -8.31
CA ILE A 23 5.84 2.53 -8.42
C ILE A 23 6.86 3.10 -7.43
N SER A 24 6.87 2.63 -6.17
CA SER A 24 7.84 3.11 -5.18
C SER A 24 9.26 2.80 -5.61
N THR A 25 9.55 1.58 -6.07
CA THR A 25 10.88 1.18 -6.55
C THR A 25 11.35 2.03 -7.73
N LEU A 26 10.45 2.38 -8.66
CA LEU A 26 10.78 3.24 -9.81
C LEU A 26 11.08 4.69 -9.41
N LEU A 27 10.42 5.20 -8.36
CA LEU A 27 10.68 6.53 -7.85
C LEU A 27 11.97 6.56 -7.02
N GLU A 28 12.23 5.53 -6.23
CA GLU A 28 13.48 5.36 -5.50
C GLU A 28 14.68 5.25 -6.45
N SER A 29 14.55 4.52 -7.56
CA SER A 29 15.62 4.42 -8.58
C SER A 29 15.92 5.75 -9.27
N ARG A 30 15.00 6.71 -9.22
CA ARG A 30 15.18 8.09 -9.70
C ARG A 30 15.68 9.05 -8.60
N GLY A 31 16.06 8.54 -7.43
CA GLY A 31 16.62 9.31 -6.33
C GLY A 31 15.58 9.99 -5.43
N TYR A 32 14.30 9.66 -5.58
CA TYR A 32 13.26 10.17 -4.68
C TYR A 32 13.21 9.34 -3.39
N LYS A 33 13.03 10.02 -2.25
CA LYS A 33 12.66 9.37 -0.99
C LYS A 33 11.16 9.06 -1.03
N VAL A 34 10.80 7.79 -0.96
CA VAL A 34 9.42 7.31 -0.99
C VAL A 34 9.09 6.64 0.34
N ALA A 35 7.85 6.83 0.81
CA ALA A 35 7.34 6.19 2.01
C ALA A 35 5.95 5.62 1.70
N PRO A 36 5.85 4.31 1.41
CA PRO A 36 4.57 3.65 1.18
C PRO A 36 3.72 3.64 2.47
N VAL A 37 2.45 4.02 2.36
CA VAL A 37 1.49 3.95 3.47
C VAL A 37 0.30 3.12 3.01
N LYS A 38 -0.03 2.09 3.78
CA LYS A 38 -1.19 1.22 3.53
C LYS A 38 -2.34 1.66 4.43
N ALA A 39 -3.49 1.92 3.82
CA ALA A 39 -4.73 2.17 4.54
C ALA A 39 -5.57 0.89 4.52
N ASP A 40 -5.68 0.24 5.67
CA ASP A 40 -6.50 -0.94 5.86
C ASP A 40 -7.86 -0.55 6.44
N MET A 41 -8.94 -1.13 5.91
CA MET A 41 -10.32 -0.86 6.36
C MET A 41 -10.74 -1.75 7.53
N TYR A 42 -9.77 -2.35 8.24
CA TYR A 42 -10.04 -3.19 9.41
C TYR A 42 -10.20 -2.31 10.65
N LEU A 43 -11.14 -2.67 11.52
CA LEU A 43 -11.34 -1.99 12.80
C LEU A 43 -10.22 -2.32 13.79
N ASN A 44 -9.57 -3.47 13.62
CA ASN A 44 -8.48 -3.92 14.46
C ASN A 44 -7.34 -2.89 14.45
N VAL A 45 -7.05 -2.32 15.63
CA VAL A 45 -5.96 -1.37 15.82
C VAL A 45 -4.60 -2.07 15.65
N ASP A 46 -4.51 -3.33 16.05
CA ASP A 46 -3.32 -4.15 15.95
C ASP A 46 -3.61 -5.44 15.16
N ALA A 47 -2.78 -5.70 14.16
CA ALA A 47 -2.84 -6.92 13.35
C ALA A 47 -2.58 -8.19 14.19
N GLY A 48 -1.88 -8.08 15.33
CA GLY A 48 -1.66 -9.19 16.26
C GLY A 48 -2.94 -9.77 16.87
N THR A 49 -4.05 -9.04 16.81
CA THR A 49 -5.37 -9.51 17.27
C THR A 49 -6.14 -10.31 16.22
N ILE A 50 -5.66 -10.35 14.97
CA ILE A 50 -6.28 -11.08 13.87
C ILE A 50 -5.84 -12.54 13.96
N ARG A 51 -6.81 -13.47 14.00
CA ARG A 51 -6.52 -14.90 13.95
C ARG A 51 -6.07 -15.28 12.53
N PRO A 52 -4.88 -15.89 12.35
CA PRO A 52 -4.36 -16.22 11.03
C PRO A 52 -4.98 -17.48 10.39
N GLN A 53 -5.77 -18.26 11.14
CA GLN A 53 -6.44 -19.49 10.71
C GLN A 53 -7.91 -19.50 11.12
#